data_AF-A0A0K2U7R8-F1
#
_entry.id   AF-A0A0K2U7R8-F1
#
_cell.length_a   1.000
_cell.length_b   1.000
_cell.length_c   1.000
_cell.angle_alpha   90.00
_cell.angle_beta   90.00
_cell.angle_gamma   90.00
#
_symmetry.space_group_name_H-M   'P 1'
#
loop_
_entity.id
_entity.type
_entity.pdbx_description
1 polymer ?
#
loop_
_entity_poly.entity_id
_entity_poly.type
_entity_poly.pdbx_seq_one_letter_code
_entity_poly.pdbx_strand_id
1 'polypeptide(L)'
;MYLWFRGLLNLKSRVYVIKSKFYNSTFRFLKRMEDPPLFIFKVFEGDEYFMVTFRLKDEKVDREFNFSRKITESATDFLGVISHKIDKIKEKKSKKKKMNQEIKLEPSPVFFLQDKEKIDIINENALDLLSQKSISMDICGSIFTVRKNPPFVETLKLSDRIMVDFPCYPSKFEMSFGTRESSIFNWYTSESSQTQKKWTLVQGNSFLYTPSSNDVGRFVKLEVIPRDGNQTAGRTVEIVSKNAVDPGPGYCPFQRRHEYTDSITNESTCRVVSYNLLADLYADSVYSRTVLFPSCPPFALSIDYRKQMILRELKGYHGDIICLQEVDRKVFKYDLLPILSEVGFNGVFETKGGDLSEGLACFWRESKFDLLNSQVNVINEMLKGNDETWNDIRNAIQAKPELKESIMKRKTAFLTVLLQPKNTSGTKKPPLLIGITHLLFLPEADHIRLIQAEICLRHMCKLLKETHGHLIFCGDFNSVPTNAVYEYFLGGKITTNHADWKSCPGQEVEGINLSHNLSLESGCGTPKYTNYTLKFKDCLDYVFFDTRAFSVDKVIPFPTIEELGEAIPNPHFPSDHIACVVDLKWKV
;
A
#
# COMPACT_ATOMS: atom_id res chain seq x y z
N MET A 1 -33.71 -18.03 -16.20
CA MET A 1 -32.60 -17.14 -16.63
C MET A 1 -32.32 -16.05 -15.58
N TYR A 2 -32.31 -16.41 -14.29
CA TYR A 2 -31.97 -15.50 -13.16
C TYR A 2 -31.56 -16.29 -11.88
N LEU A 3 -31.13 -17.57 -12.03
CA LEU A 3 -30.84 -18.47 -10.90
C LEU A 3 -29.62 -19.38 -11.17
N TRP A 4 -28.62 -18.87 -11.89
CA TRP A 4 -27.38 -19.59 -12.20
C TRP A 4 -26.12 -18.76 -11.90
N PHE A 5 -26.17 -17.94 -10.84
CA PHE A 5 -25.10 -16.99 -10.46
C PHE A 5 -24.55 -17.18 -9.04
N ARG A 6 -24.77 -18.32 -8.38
CA ARG A 6 -24.33 -18.56 -6.99
C ARG A 6 -23.32 -19.69 -6.79
N GLY A 7 -22.65 -20.15 -7.85
CA GLY A 7 -21.85 -21.37 -7.81
C GLY A 7 -20.32 -21.24 -7.69
N LEU A 8 -19.75 -20.03 -7.49
CA LEU A 8 -18.28 -19.83 -7.59
C LEU A 8 -17.68 -18.82 -6.59
N LEU A 9 -18.33 -18.59 -5.44
CA LEU A 9 -17.79 -17.74 -4.37
C LEU A 9 -17.53 -18.59 -3.12
N ASN A 10 -16.38 -19.25 -3.06
CA ASN A 10 -15.81 -19.76 -1.82
C ASN A 10 -14.29 -19.97 -1.94
N LEU A 11 -13.57 -18.89 -2.25
CA LEU A 11 -12.17 -18.75 -1.83
C LEU A 11 -12.20 -17.83 -0.61
N LYS A 12 -12.23 -18.47 0.56
CA LYS A 12 -12.16 -17.84 1.88
C LYS A 12 -11.05 -16.79 1.87
N SER A 13 -11.42 -15.54 2.12
CA SER A 13 -10.50 -14.54 2.64
C SER A 13 -9.80 -15.16 3.86
N ARG A 14 -8.47 -15.32 3.77
CA ARG A 14 -7.68 -15.74 4.94
C ARG A 14 -7.74 -14.59 5.94
N VAL A 15 -8.63 -14.71 6.91
CA VAL A 15 -8.62 -13.92 8.14
C VAL A 15 -7.28 -14.21 8.81
N TYR A 16 -6.38 -13.23 8.80
CA TYR A 16 -5.18 -13.28 9.62
C TYR A 16 -5.63 -13.18 11.07
N VAL A 17 -5.64 -14.32 11.77
CA VAL A 17 -5.76 -14.35 13.24
C VAL A 17 -4.50 -13.66 13.79
N ILE A 18 -4.67 -12.42 14.27
CA ILE A 18 -3.62 -11.67 14.94
C ILE A 18 -3.37 -12.34 16.29
N LYS A 19 -2.37 -13.22 16.35
CA LYS A 19 -1.83 -13.67 17.64
C LYS A 19 -1.38 -12.45 18.43
N SER A 20 -1.88 -12.33 19.66
CA SER A 20 -1.67 -11.23 20.61
C SER A 20 -0.25 -10.65 20.56
N LYS A 21 -0.11 -9.48 19.94
CA LYS A 21 1.13 -8.70 20.00
C LYS A 21 1.12 -7.88 21.27
N PHE A 22 2.12 -8.06 22.13
CA PHE A 22 2.42 -7.09 23.18
C PHE A 22 2.79 -5.75 22.51
N TYR A 23 1.94 -4.74 22.68
CA TYR A 23 2.12 -3.41 22.12
C TYR A 23 3.16 -2.63 22.95
N ASN A 24 4.41 -2.61 22.48
CA ASN A 24 5.38 -1.60 22.90
C ASN A 24 5.19 -0.37 22.00
N SER A 25 4.42 0.62 22.43
CA SER A 25 4.30 1.90 21.72
C SER A 25 5.61 2.69 21.84
N THR A 26 6.10 3.18 20.70
CA THR A 26 7.35 3.95 20.56
C THR A 26 7.13 5.47 20.51
N PHE A 27 5.88 5.92 20.63
CA PHE A 27 5.49 7.33 20.52
C PHE A 27 5.06 7.90 21.88
N ARG A 28 5.23 9.22 22.04
CA ARG A 28 4.82 9.93 23.24
C ARG A 28 3.32 10.21 23.15
N PHE A 29 2.53 9.52 23.96
CA PHE A 29 1.16 9.97 24.21
C PHE A 29 1.21 11.38 24.80
N LEU A 30 0.41 12.29 24.27
CA LEU A 30 0.22 13.59 24.90
C LEU A 30 -0.22 13.35 26.34
N LYS A 31 0.56 13.91 27.27
CA LYS A 31 0.15 14.07 28.67
C LYS A 31 -0.83 15.25 28.76
N ARG A 32 -1.86 15.32 27.91
CA ARG A 32 -2.99 16.18 28.24
C ARG A 32 -3.72 15.49 29.39
N MET A 33 -4.06 16.26 30.42
CA MET A 33 -4.96 15.78 31.47
C MET A 33 -6.24 15.37 30.76
N GLU A 34 -6.46 14.06 30.62
CA GLU A 34 -7.79 13.53 30.33
C GLU A 34 -8.60 13.86 31.57
N ASP A 35 -9.34 14.96 31.50
CA ASP A 35 -10.33 15.31 32.49
C ASP A 35 -11.69 15.04 31.83
N PRO A 36 -12.40 13.97 32.21
CA PRO A 36 -12.20 13.08 33.36
C PRO A 36 -11.23 11.89 33.12
N PRO A 37 -10.74 11.22 34.20
CA PRO A 37 -9.90 10.02 34.11
C PRO A 37 -10.59 8.89 33.33
N LEU A 38 -9.89 8.25 32.39
CA LEU A 38 -10.45 7.18 31.57
C LEU A 38 -9.94 5.79 31.96
N PHE A 39 -10.88 4.85 32.06
CA PHE A 39 -10.61 3.42 32.10
C PHE A 39 -11.00 2.80 30.77
N ILE A 40 -10.00 2.48 29.95
CA ILE A 40 -10.22 1.97 28.60
C ILE A 40 -10.09 0.45 28.61
N PHE A 41 -11.04 -0.22 27.97
CA PHE A 41 -10.87 -1.63 27.62
C PHE A 41 -11.13 -1.87 26.14
N LYS A 42 -10.35 -2.78 25.56
CA LYS A 42 -10.41 -3.10 24.13
C LYS A 42 -10.66 -4.58 23.93
N VAL A 43 -11.69 -4.88 23.16
CA VAL A 43 -12.11 -6.23 22.79
C VAL A 43 -12.06 -6.30 21.27
N PHE A 44 -11.26 -7.22 20.75
CA PHE A 44 -11.21 -7.54 19.34
C PHE A 44 -12.07 -8.78 19.08
N GLU A 45 -12.73 -8.80 17.93
CA GLU A 45 -13.59 -9.92 17.56
C GLU A 45 -12.76 -11.20 17.42
N GLY A 46 -13.17 -12.27 18.13
CA GLY A 46 -12.48 -13.56 18.14
C GLY A 46 -11.33 -13.69 19.14
N ASP A 47 -10.98 -12.63 19.89
CA ASP A 47 -9.92 -12.70 20.90
C ASP A 47 -10.42 -13.32 22.22
N GLU A 48 -9.61 -14.21 22.81
CA GLU A 48 -9.85 -14.78 24.15
C GLU A 48 -9.48 -13.81 25.30
N TYR A 49 -8.90 -12.66 24.96
CA TYR A 49 -8.44 -11.67 25.91
C TYR A 49 -8.91 -10.26 25.53
N PHE A 50 -9.19 -9.43 26.53
CA PHE A 50 -9.39 -8.00 26.35
C PHE A 50 -8.22 -7.22 26.96
N MET A 51 -7.84 -6.11 26.35
CA MET A 51 -6.81 -5.21 26.86
C MET A 51 -7.40 -4.16 27.78
N VAL A 52 -6.66 -3.76 28.80
CA VAL A 52 -7.02 -2.70 29.76
C VAL A 52 -5.93 -1.64 29.80
N THR A 53 -6.34 -0.38 29.73
CA THR A 53 -5.48 0.79 29.84
C THR A 53 -6.11 1.85 30.75
N PHE A 54 -5.39 2.29 31.78
CA PHE A 54 -5.74 3.48 32.56
C PHE A 54 -4.47 4.11 33.14
N ARG A 55 -4.52 5.40 33.48
CA ARG A 55 -3.40 6.08 34.17
C ARG A 55 -3.83 6.52 35.55
N LEU A 56 -3.16 5.97 36.57
CA LEU A 56 -3.33 6.43 37.95
C LEU A 56 -2.28 7.51 38.25
N LYS A 57 -2.76 8.68 38.68
CA LYS A 57 -1.93 9.78 39.14
C LYS A 57 -2.38 10.22 40.53
N ASP A 58 -1.68 9.76 41.55
CA ASP A 58 -1.79 10.15 42.95
C ASP A 58 -0.41 10.59 43.49
N GLU A 59 -0.31 10.96 44.77
CA GLU A 59 0.95 11.39 45.40
C GLU A 59 2.07 10.33 45.32
N LYS A 60 1.70 9.04 45.27
CA LYS A 60 2.61 7.89 45.32
C LYS A 60 2.86 7.29 43.93
N VAL A 61 1.92 7.38 43.00
CA VAL A 61 1.92 6.71 41.70
C VAL A 61 1.59 7.73 40.61
N ASP A 62 2.46 7.87 39.61
CA ASP A 62 2.10 8.50 38.33
C ASP A 62 2.53 7.52 37.25
N ARG A 63 1.60 6.64 36.87
CA ARG A 63 1.90 5.57 35.92
C ARG A 63 0.67 5.16 35.13
N GLU A 64 0.91 4.87 33.85
CA GLU A 64 -0.03 4.17 33.00
C GLU A 64 0.09 2.65 33.20
N PHE A 65 -1.05 2.00 33.33
CA PHE A 65 -1.21 0.56 33.46
C PHE A 65 -1.74 0.02 32.15
N ASN A 66 -1.03 -0.95 31.58
CA ASN A 66 -1.42 -1.65 30.36
C ASN A 66 -1.29 -3.16 30.62
N PHE A 67 -2.35 -3.93 30.41
CA PHE A 67 -2.33 -5.39 30.56
C PHE A 67 -3.53 -6.04 29.84
N SER A 68 -3.47 -7.35 29.62
CA SER A 68 -4.55 -8.12 28.99
C SER A 68 -5.11 -9.15 29.95
N ARG A 69 -6.44 -9.35 29.92
CA ARG A 69 -7.17 -10.29 30.77
C ARG A 69 -8.06 -11.21 29.95
N LYS A 70 -8.34 -12.40 30.46
CA LYS A 70 -9.21 -13.36 29.77
C LYS A 70 -10.64 -12.83 29.76
N ILE A 71 -11.36 -13.02 28.65
CA ILE A 71 -12.78 -12.65 28.57
C ILE A 71 -13.66 -13.40 29.58
N THR A 72 -13.20 -14.55 30.09
CA THR A 72 -13.91 -15.38 31.07
C THR A 72 -13.56 -15.06 32.53
N GLU A 73 -12.81 -13.99 32.80
CA GLU A 73 -12.35 -13.66 34.16
C GLU A 73 -13.49 -13.13 35.05
N SER A 74 -13.53 -13.59 36.31
CA SER A 74 -14.43 -13.04 37.32
C SER A 74 -14.09 -11.59 37.67
N ALA A 75 -15.11 -10.80 38.03
CA ALA A 75 -14.93 -9.41 38.46
C ALA A 75 -14.03 -9.29 39.70
N THR A 76 -14.14 -10.22 40.65
CA THR A 76 -13.34 -10.25 41.87
C THR A 76 -11.85 -10.45 41.58
N ASP A 77 -11.50 -11.44 40.75
CA ASP A 77 -10.10 -11.69 40.36
C ASP A 77 -9.54 -10.51 39.58
N PHE A 78 -10.36 -9.90 38.73
CA PHE A 78 -9.99 -8.74 37.94
C PHE A 78 -9.59 -7.54 38.80
N LEU A 79 -10.43 -7.17 39.78
CA LEU A 79 -10.14 -6.10 40.73
C LEU A 79 -8.89 -6.41 41.58
N GLY A 80 -8.74 -7.67 42.00
CA GLY A 80 -7.57 -8.13 42.75
C GLY A 80 -6.27 -7.94 41.97
N VAL A 81 -6.27 -8.20 40.66
CA VAL A 81 -5.09 -7.97 39.81
C VAL A 81 -4.77 -6.49 39.63
N ILE A 82 -5.78 -5.62 39.49
CA ILE A 82 -5.57 -4.17 39.43
C ILE A 82 -4.91 -3.69 40.74
N SER A 83 -5.49 -4.07 41.88
CA SER A 83 -4.98 -3.76 43.21
C SER A 83 -3.52 -4.20 43.36
N HIS A 84 -3.22 -5.47 43.07
CA HIS A 84 -1.87 -6.03 43.16
C HIS A 84 -0.85 -5.31 42.26
N LYS A 85 -1.24 -4.93 41.03
CA LYS A 85 -0.36 -4.18 40.11
C LYS A 85 -0.01 -2.80 40.68
N ILE A 86 -0.96 -2.12 41.31
CA ILE A 86 -0.75 -0.81 41.95
C ILE A 86 0.17 -0.96 43.17
N ASP A 87 -0.09 -1.94 44.02
CA ASP A 87 0.67 -2.18 45.25
C ASP A 87 2.14 -2.50 44.94
N LYS A 88 2.39 -3.33 43.93
CA LYS A 88 3.75 -3.64 43.46
C LYS A 88 4.55 -2.39 43.04
N ILE A 89 3.88 -1.34 42.55
CA ILE A 89 4.53 -0.07 42.19
C ILE A 89 4.76 0.78 43.43
N LYS A 90 3.78 0.87 44.34
CA LYS A 90 3.89 1.59 45.61
C LYS A 90 5.05 1.02 46.46
N GLU A 91 5.16 -0.31 46.54
CA GLU A 91 6.26 -1.02 47.22
C GLU A 91 7.64 -0.73 46.61
N LYS A 92 7.76 -0.74 45.26
CA LYS A 92 9.03 -0.43 44.59
C LYS A 92 9.51 0.98 44.88
N LYS A 93 8.59 1.95 45.01
CA LYS A 93 8.92 3.33 45.35
C LYS A 93 9.25 3.51 46.83
N SER A 94 8.57 2.79 47.74
CA SER A 94 8.88 2.85 49.17
C SER A 94 10.26 2.25 49.48
N LYS A 95 10.61 1.11 48.87
CA LYS A 95 11.95 0.48 48.98
C LYS A 95 13.08 1.35 48.43
N LYS A 96 12.81 2.22 47.45
CA LYS A 96 13.78 3.23 46.96
C LYS A 96 14.00 4.40 47.92
N LYS A 97 13.05 4.69 48.82
CA LYS A 97 13.12 5.81 49.77
C LYS A 97 13.63 5.42 51.16
N LYS A 98 13.60 4.14 51.54
CA LYS A 98 14.07 3.64 52.84
C LYS A 98 14.71 2.26 52.70
N MET A 99 15.99 2.15 53.05
CA MET A 99 16.62 0.86 53.32
C MET A 99 16.07 0.32 54.65
N ASN A 100 15.53 -0.90 54.63
CA ASN A 100 15.26 -1.79 55.78
C ASN A 100 14.07 -1.51 56.73
N GLN A 101 12.84 -1.36 56.22
CA GLN A 101 11.63 -1.74 56.99
C GLN A 101 10.59 -2.42 56.08
N GLU A 102 10.10 -3.60 56.48
CA GLU A 102 8.94 -4.24 55.87
C GLU A 102 7.67 -3.45 56.24
N ILE A 103 7.15 -2.70 55.27
CA ILE A 103 5.85 -2.04 55.42
C ILE A 103 4.81 -2.98 54.81
N LYS A 104 3.97 -3.60 55.65
CA LYS A 104 2.69 -4.20 55.20
C LYS A 104 1.78 -3.05 54.76
N LEU A 105 1.71 -2.79 53.46
CA LEU A 105 0.73 -1.86 52.89
C LEU A 105 -0.62 -2.59 52.80
N GLU A 106 -1.70 -1.92 53.23
CA GLU A 106 -3.04 -2.39 52.93
C GLU A 106 -3.27 -2.44 51.40
N PRO A 107 -4.07 -3.40 50.89
CA PRO A 107 -4.34 -3.51 49.47
C PRO A 107 -4.93 -2.21 48.91
N SER A 108 -4.44 -1.77 47.75
CA SER A 108 -5.01 -0.59 47.10
C SER A 108 -6.49 -0.83 46.79
N PRO A 109 -7.42 0.04 47.24
CA PRO A 109 -8.85 -0.17 47.03
C PRO A 109 -9.22 0.04 45.55
N VAL A 110 -10.00 -0.89 45.00
CA VAL A 110 -10.50 -0.86 43.62
C VAL A 110 -11.94 -1.38 43.62
N PHE A 111 -12.87 -0.65 43.00
CA PHE A 111 -14.29 -1.02 42.96
C PHE A 111 -14.92 -0.72 41.60
N PHE A 112 -15.92 -1.52 41.22
CA PHE A 112 -16.89 -1.13 40.20
C PHE A 112 -17.94 -0.21 40.83
N LEU A 113 -18.33 0.82 40.09
CA LEU A 113 -19.40 1.73 40.44
C LEU A 113 -20.47 1.74 39.35
N GLN A 114 -21.74 1.69 39.73
CA GLN A 114 -22.88 1.97 38.86
C GLN A 114 -23.61 3.18 39.41
N ASP A 115 -23.83 4.20 38.58
CA ASP A 115 -24.47 5.46 39.00
C ASP A 115 -23.81 6.11 40.24
N LYS A 116 -22.47 5.93 40.35
CA LYS A 116 -21.58 6.38 41.45
C LYS A 116 -21.70 5.60 42.77
N GLU A 117 -22.46 4.53 42.82
CA GLU A 117 -22.54 3.64 43.98
C GLU A 117 -21.78 2.33 43.75
N LYS A 118 -21.17 1.78 44.81
CA LYS A 118 -20.49 0.49 44.74
C LYS A 118 -21.50 -0.60 44.50
N ILE A 119 -21.22 -1.46 43.53
CA ILE A 119 -22.07 -2.61 43.21
C ILE A 119 -21.53 -3.91 43.81
N ASP A 120 -22.43 -4.87 44.03
CA ASP A 120 -22.06 -6.24 44.29
C ASP A 120 -21.57 -6.90 42.99
N ILE A 121 -20.47 -7.63 43.08
CA ILE A 121 -19.76 -8.23 41.95
C ILE A 121 -19.61 -9.74 42.10
N ILE A 122 -20.24 -10.33 43.13
CA ILE A 122 -20.17 -11.77 43.38
C ILE A 122 -20.74 -12.54 42.18
N ASN A 123 -19.95 -13.49 41.66
CA ASN A 123 -20.25 -14.29 40.47
C ASN A 123 -20.41 -13.52 39.15
N GLU A 124 -20.04 -12.24 39.11
CA GLU A 124 -20.06 -11.44 37.89
C GLU A 124 -18.79 -11.62 37.06
N ASN A 125 -18.93 -11.49 35.75
CA ASN A 125 -17.80 -11.47 34.82
C ASN A 125 -17.29 -10.02 34.64
N ALA A 126 -15.97 -9.84 34.64
CA ALA A 126 -15.36 -8.52 34.56
C ALA A 126 -15.68 -7.79 33.25
N LEU A 127 -15.66 -8.50 32.11
CA LEU A 127 -15.91 -7.92 30.79
C LEU A 127 -17.37 -7.55 30.61
N ASP A 128 -18.28 -8.35 31.15
CA ASP A 128 -19.72 -8.11 31.10
C ASP A 128 -20.05 -6.85 31.90
N LEU A 129 -19.55 -6.71 33.14
CA LEU A 129 -19.68 -5.48 33.93
C LEU A 129 -19.10 -4.27 33.20
N LEU A 130 -17.87 -4.35 32.69
CA LEU A 130 -17.25 -3.25 31.94
C LEU A 130 -18.05 -2.84 30.69
N SER A 131 -18.85 -3.76 30.13
CA SER A 131 -19.68 -3.52 28.95
C SER A 131 -21.06 -2.93 29.27
N GLN A 132 -21.46 -2.86 30.54
CA GLN A 132 -22.73 -2.26 30.93
C GLN A 132 -22.70 -0.72 30.80
N LYS A 133 -23.88 -0.12 30.61
CA LYS A 133 -24.04 1.34 30.61
C LYS A 133 -23.87 1.90 32.03
N SER A 134 -23.40 3.14 32.14
CA SER A 134 -23.24 3.86 33.41
C SER A 134 -22.23 3.25 34.41
N ILE A 135 -21.39 2.32 33.96
CA ILE A 135 -20.31 1.77 34.79
C ILE A 135 -19.10 2.71 34.82
N SER A 136 -18.53 2.84 36.01
CA SER A 136 -17.26 3.54 36.26
C SER A 136 -16.40 2.72 37.22
N MET A 137 -15.11 3.04 37.30
CA MET A 137 -14.17 2.36 38.19
C MET A 137 -13.66 3.34 39.25
N ASP A 138 -13.80 3.00 40.53
CA ASP A 138 -13.08 3.68 41.61
C ASP A 138 -11.74 2.98 41.81
N ILE A 139 -10.64 3.68 41.55
CA ILE A 139 -9.28 3.17 41.76
C ILE A 139 -8.57 4.13 42.71
N CYS A 140 -8.33 3.69 43.94
CA CYS A 140 -7.69 4.49 44.98
C CYS A 140 -8.38 5.84 45.24
N GLY A 141 -9.72 5.89 45.17
CA GLY A 141 -10.51 7.12 45.38
C GLY A 141 -10.65 8.00 44.14
N SER A 142 -10.03 7.63 43.01
CA SER A 142 -10.20 8.31 41.73
C SER A 142 -11.25 7.59 40.89
N ILE A 143 -12.29 8.30 40.45
CA ILE A 143 -13.35 7.76 39.62
C ILE A 143 -12.95 7.86 38.15
N PHE A 144 -12.95 6.73 37.45
CA PHE A 144 -12.65 6.62 36.04
C PHE A 144 -13.91 6.31 35.23
N THR A 145 -14.17 7.09 34.19
CA THR A 145 -15.19 6.77 33.20
C THR A 145 -14.73 5.58 32.36
N VAL A 146 -15.56 4.55 32.27
CA VAL A 146 -15.23 3.35 31.48
C VAL A 146 -15.57 3.57 30.02
N ARG A 147 -14.64 3.20 29.11
CA ARG A 147 -14.84 3.28 27.66
C ARG A 147 -14.44 1.98 26.98
N LYS A 148 -15.43 1.35 26.33
CA LYS A 148 -15.25 0.19 25.46
C LYS A 148 -14.78 0.64 24.09
N ASN A 149 -13.71 0.03 23.58
CA ASN A 149 -13.27 0.18 22.19
C ASN A 149 -13.23 1.63 21.67
N PRO A 150 -12.69 2.63 22.42
CA PRO A 150 -12.54 3.97 21.87
C PRO A 150 -11.53 3.94 20.70
N PRO A 151 -11.65 4.86 19.72
CA PRO A 151 -10.69 5.00 18.64
C PRO A 151 -9.26 5.06 19.18
N PHE A 152 -8.36 4.32 18.56
CA PHE A 152 -7.01 4.16 19.08
C PHE A 152 -5.99 4.05 17.96
N VAL A 153 -4.94 4.86 18.03
CA VAL A 153 -3.79 4.77 17.13
C VAL A 153 -2.83 3.71 17.65
N GLU A 154 -2.67 2.63 16.89
CA GLU A 154 -1.79 1.50 17.22
C GLU A 154 -0.35 1.75 16.80
N THR A 155 -0.17 2.30 15.59
CA THR A 155 1.13 2.65 15.06
C THR A 155 1.04 4.01 14.37
N LEU A 156 1.98 4.89 14.69
CA LEU A 156 2.20 6.15 14.00
C LEU A 156 3.69 6.35 13.74
N LYS A 157 4.07 6.58 12.48
CA LYS A 157 5.45 6.92 12.07
C LYS A 157 5.44 8.03 11.04
N LEU A 158 6.46 8.88 11.08
CA LEU A 158 6.80 9.83 10.02
C LEU A 158 7.95 9.26 9.19
N SER A 159 8.14 9.77 7.97
CA SER A 159 9.31 9.41 7.16
C SER A 159 10.58 9.96 7.81
N ASP A 160 11.70 9.25 7.60
CA ASP A 160 13.02 9.75 7.99
C ASP A 160 13.49 10.89 7.07
N ARG A 161 12.84 11.11 5.93
CA ARG A 161 13.10 12.20 4.98
C ARG A 161 11.83 13.00 4.73
N ILE A 162 11.89 14.31 4.89
CA ILE A 162 10.79 15.23 4.57
C ILE A 162 11.37 16.35 3.73
N MET A 163 10.88 16.54 2.50
CA MET A 163 11.38 17.55 1.57
C MET A 163 10.34 18.63 1.29
N VAL A 164 10.81 19.85 1.02
CA VAL A 164 9.94 20.93 0.53
C VAL A 164 9.30 20.59 -0.81
N ASP A 165 8.07 21.03 -1.03
CA ASP A 165 7.25 20.77 -2.22
C ASP A 165 6.85 19.30 -2.43
N PHE A 166 7.13 18.42 -1.47
CA PHE A 166 6.67 17.03 -1.45
C PHE A 166 5.67 16.79 -0.31
N PRO A 167 4.64 15.96 -0.53
CA PRO A 167 3.63 15.71 0.50
C PRO A 167 4.26 14.97 1.69
N CYS A 168 4.13 15.56 2.88
CA CYS A 168 4.41 14.94 4.16
C CYS A 168 3.13 14.30 4.71
N TYR A 169 3.26 13.06 5.15
CA TYR A 169 2.19 12.23 5.69
C TYR A 169 2.77 11.15 6.62
N PRO A 170 1.93 10.45 7.41
CA PRO A 170 2.40 9.33 8.21
C PRO A 170 2.94 8.19 7.33
N SER A 171 4.24 7.90 7.38
CA SER A 171 4.86 6.77 6.66
C SER A 171 4.34 5.41 7.13
N LYS A 172 3.69 5.36 8.30
CA LYS A 172 2.88 4.24 8.76
C LYS A 172 1.82 4.75 9.73
N PHE A 173 0.55 4.51 9.42
CA PHE A 173 -0.59 4.81 10.28
C PHE A 173 -1.50 3.58 10.38
N GLU A 174 -1.67 3.06 11.59
CA GLU A 174 -2.58 1.96 11.90
C GLU A 174 -3.43 2.38 13.10
N MET A 175 -4.74 2.18 12.98
CA MET A 175 -5.70 2.50 14.03
C MET A 175 -6.77 1.41 14.15
N SER A 176 -7.34 1.30 15.33
CA SER A 176 -8.48 0.43 15.63
C SER A 176 -9.64 1.24 16.17
N PHE A 177 -10.85 0.73 15.95
CA PHE A 177 -12.12 1.32 16.42
C PHE A 177 -12.36 2.76 15.98
N GLY A 178 -11.77 3.19 14.87
CA GLY A 178 -12.03 4.48 14.26
C GLY A 178 -11.63 4.49 12.80
N THR A 179 -11.82 5.62 12.13
CA THR A 179 -11.50 5.79 10.72
C THR A 179 -10.54 6.96 10.53
N ARG A 180 -9.70 6.87 9.49
CA ARG A 180 -8.79 7.96 9.13
C ARG A 180 -9.59 9.20 8.74
N GLU A 181 -10.67 9.01 7.99
CA GLU A 181 -11.52 10.05 7.42
C GLU A 181 -12.25 10.86 8.49
N SER A 182 -12.62 10.23 9.62
CA SER A 182 -13.22 10.94 10.75
C SER A 182 -12.17 11.58 11.66
N SER A 183 -10.91 11.14 11.60
CA SER A 183 -9.86 11.57 12.53
C SER A 183 -9.27 12.94 12.15
N ILE A 184 -8.78 13.67 13.15
CA ILE A 184 -8.14 14.99 12.92
C ILE A 184 -6.63 14.83 12.92
N PHE A 185 -5.98 15.45 11.94
CA PHE A 185 -4.53 15.50 11.78
C PHE A 185 -4.08 16.96 11.77
N ASN A 186 -3.28 17.36 12.76
CA ASN A 186 -2.73 18.71 12.88
C ASN A 186 -1.21 18.66 12.77
N TRP A 187 -0.67 19.44 11.84
CA TRP A 187 0.75 19.54 11.55
C TRP A 187 1.32 20.86 12.09
N TYR A 188 2.48 20.74 12.72
CA TYR A 188 3.20 21.86 13.30
C TYR A 188 4.65 21.84 12.84
N THR A 189 5.28 23.01 12.78
CA THR A 189 6.73 23.15 12.57
C THR A 189 7.39 23.79 13.78
N SER A 190 8.67 23.47 14.03
CA SER A 190 9.44 24.15 15.07
C SER A 190 9.81 25.58 14.67
N GLU A 191 9.98 26.50 15.62
CA GLU A 191 10.42 27.88 15.32
C GLU A 191 11.85 27.95 14.73
N SER A 192 12.73 27.02 15.13
CA SER A 192 14.11 26.93 14.64
C SER A 192 14.61 25.49 14.56
N SER A 193 15.76 25.30 13.91
CA SER A 193 16.48 24.02 13.81
C SER A 193 17.08 23.54 15.13
N GLN A 194 17.21 24.43 16.13
CA GLN A 194 17.92 24.15 17.38
C GLN A 194 16.99 23.78 18.54
N THR A 195 15.70 24.15 18.49
CA THR A 195 14.79 23.96 19.63
C THR A 195 13.45 23.34 19.24
N GLN A 196 13.18 22.12 19.72
CA GLN A 196 11.88 21.42 19.60
C GLN A 196 10.89 21.80 20.72
N LYS A 197 10.98 23.04 21.25
CA LYS A 197 10.21 23.48 22.43
C LYS A 197 8.94 24.26 22.08
N LYS A 198 8.93 24.96 20.93
CA LYS A 198 7.81 25.74 20.45
C LYS A 198 7.40 25.26 19.07
N TRP A 199 6.09 25.18 18.85
CA TRP A 199 5.45 24.57 17.69
C TRP A 199 4.39 25.51 17.14
N THR A 200 4.48 25.82 15.86
CA THR A 200 3.50 26.64 15.14
C THR A 200 2.65 25.74 14.27
N LEU A 201 1.32 25.86 14.36
CA LEU A 201 0.41 25.11 13.50
C LEU A 201 0.56 25.60 12.06
N VAL A 202 0.89 24.69 11.14
CA VAL A 202 1.08 25.00 9.71
C VAL A 202 -0.02 24.40 8.84
N GLN A 203 -0.66 23.32 9.29
CA GLN A 203 -1.79 22.71 8.60
C GLN A 203 -2.70 22.04 9.63
N GLY A 204 -3.98 22.44 9.68
CA GLY A 204 -4.98 21.82 10.54
C GLY A 204 -5.90 20.88 9.77
N ASN A 205 -6.43 19.88 10.47
CA ASN A 205 -7.45 18.94 9.98
C ASN A 205 -7.18 18.36 8.57
N SER A 206 -5.94 17.95 8.31
CA SER A 206 -5.56 17.38 7.02
C SER A 206 -4.56 16.25 7.20
N PHE A 207 -4.82 15.12 6.55
CA PHE A 207 -3.91 13.98 6.52
C PHE A 207 -2.55 14.34 5.89
N LEU A 208 -2.53 15.36 5.03
CA LEU A 208 -1.37 15.83 4.30
C LEU A 208 -0.91 17.21 4.74
N TYR A 209 0.39 17.42 4.74
CA TYR A 209 1.03 18.73 4.81
C TYR A 209 2.15 18.79 3.79
N THR A 210 2.26 19.86 2.99
CA THR A 210 3.38 20.04 2.05
C THR A 210 4.30 21.13 2.60
N PRO A 211 5.52 20.79 3.04
CA PRO A 211 6.46 21.77 3.55
C PRO A 211 6.86 22.78 2.48
N SER A 212 7.02 24.04 2.89
CA SER A 212 7.48 25.14 2.04
C SER A 212 8.97 25.40 2.24
N SER A 213 9.56 26.26 1.39
CA SER A 213 10.94 26.73 1.57
C SER A 213 11.23 27.35 2.95
N ASN A 214 10.21 27.93 3.61
CA ASN A 214 10.32 28.49 4.96
C ASN A 214 10.49 27.41 6.05
N ASP A 215 10.22 26.15 5.70
CA ASP A 215 10.26 25.02 6.63
C ASP A 215 11.62 24.31 6.64
N VAL A 216 12.50 24.62 5.70
CA VAL A 216 13.85 24.04 5.62
C VAL A 216 14.61 24.22 6.94
N GLY A 217 15.17 23.12 7.44
CA GLY A 217 15.88 23.09 8.72
C GLY A 217 14.98 23.02 9.95
N ARG A 218 13.65 23.13 9.82
CA ARG A 218 12.70 22.97 10.94
C ARG A 218 12.27 21.50 11.09
N PHE A 219 11.86 21.12 12.29
CA PHE A 219 11.27 19.81 12.55
C PHE A 219 9.75 19.88 12.35
N VAL A 220 9.15 18.76 11.97
CA VAL A 220 7.70 18.62 11.80
C VAL A 220 7.13 17.81 12.95
N LYS A 221 6.01 18.24 13.52
CA LYS A 221 5.23 17.48 14.51
C LYS A 221 3.84 17.21 13.96
N LEU A 222 3.39 15.98 14.10
CA LEU A 222 2.03 15.57 13.80
C LEU A 222 1.30 15.24 15.10
N GLU A 223 0.16 15.88 15.32
CA GLU A 223 -0.83 15.54 16.35
C GLU A 223 -2.02 14.84 15.67
N VAL A 224 -2.42 13.67 16.17
CA VAL A 224 -3.58 12.92 15.66
C VAL A 224 -4.61 12.76 16.77
N ILE A 225 -5.85 13.18 16.50
CA ILE A 225 -7.01 12.92 17.35
C ILE A 225 -7.84 11.82 16.64
N PRO A 226 -7.70 10.54 17.05
CA PRO A 226 -8.43 9.47 16.41
C PRO A 226 -9.92 9.59 16.70
N ARG A 227 -10.78 9.34 15.70
CA ARG A 227 -12.24 9.37 15.83
C ARG A 227 -12.90 8.20 15.12
N ASP A 228 -14.09 7.83 15.58
CA ASP A 228 -14.98 6.90 14.88
C ASP A 228 -15.96 7.62 13.95
N GLY A 229 -16.81 6.86 13.26
CA GLY A 229 -17.89 7.40 12.41
C GLY A 229 -18.90 8.26 13.17
N ASN A 230 -18.99 8.11 14.49
CA ASN A 230 -19.88 8.88 15.37
C ASN A 230 -19.19 10.11 15.97
N GLN A 231 -18.01 10.50 15.46
CA GLN A 231 -17.20 11.63 15.95
C GLN A 231 -16.72 11.50 17.40
N THR A 232 -16.83 10.30 17.98
CA THR A 232 -16.33 10.00 19.31
C THR A 232 -14.81 10.05 19.27
N ALA A 233 -14.18 10.91 20.09
CA ALA A 233 -12.73 11.01 20.12
C ALA A 233 -12.10 9.93 21.00
N GLY A 234 -10.99 9.38 20.51
CA GLY A 234 -10.02 8.63 21.28
C GLY A 234 -8.91 9.51 21.85
N ARG A 235 -7.87 8.87 22.37
CA ARG A 235 -6.73 9.57 22.96
C ARG A 235 -5.83 10.18 21.89
N THR A 236 -5.54 11.47 22.02
CA THR A 236 -4.61 12.18 21.13
C THR A 236 -3.19 11.63 21.24
N VAL A 237 -2.54 11.42 20.09
CA VAL A 237 -1.14 11.02 19.99
C VAL A 237 -0.33 12.07 19.23
N GLU A 238 0.95 12.20 19.56
CA GLU A 238 1.88 13.07 18.84
C GLU A 238 3.15 12.33 18.44
N ILE A 239 3.72 12.74 17.30
CA ILE A 239 5.04 12.32 16.85
C ILE A 239 5.79 13.50 16.25
N VAL A 240 7.10 13.54 16.47
CA VAL A 240 8.01 14.55 15.90
C VAL A 240 8.92 13.86 14.89
N SER A 241 9.21 14.52 13.78
CA SER A 241 10.13 14.04 12.76
C SER A 241 11.51 13.82 13.36
N LYS A 242 12.19 12.77 12.90
CA LYS A 242 13.56 12.46 13.36
C LYS A 242 14.57 13.47 12.86
N ASN A 243 14.38 13.92 11.62
CA ASN A 243 15.23 14.88 10.93
C ASN A 243 14.44 16.16 10.62
N ALA A 244 15.18 17.24 10.40
CA ALA A 244 14.63 18.48 9.89
C ALA A 244 14.19 18.35 8.43
N VAL A 245 13.35 19.27 7.96
CA VAL A 245 12.94 19.35 6.55
C VAL A 245 14.17 19.66 5.69
N ASP A 246 14.39 18.83 4.68
CA ASP A 246 15.44 18.97 3.67
C ASP A 246 14.96 19.89 2.51
N PRO A 247 15.88 20.59 1.83
CA PRO A 247 15.59 21.11 0.50
C PRO A 247 15.21 19.96 -0.44
N GLY A 248 14.33 20.22 -1.40
CA GLY A 248 13.99 19.24 -2.44
C GLY A 248 15.08 19.14 -3.50
N PRO A 249 14.99 18.18 -4.43
CA PRO A 249 15.89 18.04 -5.59
C PRO A 249 15.93 19.26 -6.54
N GLY A 250 15.11 20.29 -6.33
CA GLY A 250 14.89 21.32 -7.34
C GLY A 250 13.99 20.79 -8.45
N TYR A 251 14.34 21.09 -9.70
CA TYR A 251 13.56 20.67 -10.86
C TYR A 251 13.71 19.17 -11.13
N CYS A 252 12.59 18.49 -11.35
CA CYS A 252 12.55 17.09 -11.76
C CYS A 252 11.93 16.96 -13.17
N PRO A 253 12.45 16.07 -14.05
CA PRO A 253 11.95 15.94 -15.42
C PRO A 253 10.44 15.68 -15.56
N PHE A 254 9.82 15.01 -14.59
CA PHE A 254 8.37 14.79 -14.61
C PHE A 254 7.56 16.10 -14.55
N GLN A 255 8.13 17.21 -14.06
CA GLN A 255 7.44 18.50 -14.02
C GLN A 255 7.17 19.06 -15.43
N ARG A 256 8.11 18.91 -16.38
CA ARG A 256 7.85 19.23 -17.79
C ARG A 256 6.69 18.41 -18.32
N ARG A 257 6.66 17.12 -17.95
CA ARG A 257 5.62 16.19 -18.40
C ARG A 257 4.26 16.57 -17.82
N HIS A 258 4.23 17.12 -16.60
CA HIS A 258 3.02 17.62 -15.95
C HIS A 258 2.37 18.80 -16.68
N GLU A 259 3.15 19.60 -17.43
CA GLU A 259 2.60 20.66 -18.29
C GLU A 259 1.68 20.11 -19.39
N TYR A 260 1.86 18.84 -19.78
CA TYR A 260 1.00 18.16 -20.75
C TYR A 260 -0.21 17.48 -20.12
N THR A 261 -0.28 17.46 -18.79
CA THR A 261 -1.28 16.74 -18.01
C THR A 261 -1.86 17.63 -16.92
N ASP A 262 -2.09 18.90 -17.22
CA ASP A 262 -2.55 19.94 -16.27
C ASP A 262 -3.87 19.61 -15.55
N SER A 263 -4.71 18.78 -16.16
CA SER A 263 -6.06 18.51 -15.72
C SER A 263 -6.46 17.04 -15.95
N ILE A 264 -7.49 16.63 -15.21
CA ILE A 264 -8.18 15.35 -15.43
C ILE A 264 -8.81 15.37 -16.82
N THR A 265 -8.66 14.28 -17.58
CA THR A 265 -9.21 14.24 -18.93
C THR A 265 -10.74 14.17 -18.93
N ASN A 266 -11.35 14.73 -19.98
CA ASN A 266 -12.79 14.68 -20.17
C ASN A 266 -13.30 13.23 -20.38
N GLU A 267 -14.62 13.07 -20.53
CA GLU A 267 -15.24 11.76 -20.63
C GLU A 267 -14.91 11.00 -21.92
N SER A 268 -14.58 11.70 -23.00
CA SER A 268 -14.22 11.09 -24.29
C SER A 268 -12.79 10.56 -24.32
N THR A 269 -11.99 10.87 -23.30
CA THR A 269 -10.59 10.49 -23.20
C THR A 269 -10.33 9.68 -21.93
N CYS A 270 -9.33 8.80 -21.96
CA CYS A 270 -8.83 8.06 -20.82
C CYS A 270 -7.30 8.16 -20.81
N ARG A 271 -6.74 8.82 -19.79
CA ARG A 271 -5.29 8.88 -19.59
C ARG A 271 -4.81 7.62 -18.88
N VAL A 272 -3.94 6.86 -19.53
CA VAL A 272 -3.36 5.63 -19.01
C VAL A 272 -1.89 5.87 -18.69
N VAL A 273 -1.46 5.44 -17.50
CA VAL A 273 -0.07 5.46 -17.05
C VAL A 273 0.39 4.02 -16.83
N SER A 274 1.52 3.61 -17.40
CA SER A 274 2.23 2.37 -17.03
C SER A 274 3.62 2.71 -16.50
N TYR A 275 3.99 2.20 -15.33
CA TYR A 275 5.25 2.55 -14.70
C TYR A 275 5.80 1.47 -13.75
N ASN A 276 7.00 0.97 -14.05
CA ASN A 276 7.79 0.17 -13.12
C ASN A 276 8.46 1.11 -12.08
N LEU A 277 8.18 0.89 -10.80
CA LEU A 277 8.61 1.78 -9.71
C LEU A 277 10.00 1.47 -9.13
N LEU A 278 10.64 0.40 -9.57
CA LEU A 278 11.86 -0.14 -8.96
C LEU A 278 11.64 -0.49 -7.47
N ALA A 279 11.33 -1.74 -7.15
CA ALA A 279 11.05 -2.14 -5.77
C ALA A 279 12.29 -1.92 -4.88
N ASP A 280 12.07 -1.55 -3.62
CA ASP A 280 13.15 -1.26 -2.66
C ASP A 280 14.10 -2.45 -2.49
N LEU A 281 13.57 -3.67 -2.63
CA LEU A 281 14.36 -4.91 -2.57
C LEU A 281 15.43 -5.00 -3.66
N TYR A 282 15.23 -4.34 -4.81
CA TYR A 282 16.17 -4.29 -5.92
C TYR A 282 17.00 -3.00 -5.96
N ALA A 283 16.60 -1.95 -5.23
CA ALA A 283 17.30 -0.67 -5.20
C ALA A 283 18.39 -0.60 -4.13
N ASP A 284 18.12 -1.14 -2.93
CA ASP A 284 18.90 -0.78 -1.73
C ASP A 284 19.89 -1.84 -1.24
N SER A 285 20.22 -2.82 -2.08
CA SER A 285 21.25 -3.82 -1.76
C SER A 285 22.67 -3.30 -2.05
N VAL A 286 23.69 -3.89 -1.40
CA VAL A 286 25.10 -3.57 -1.71
C VAL A 286 25.40 -3.80 -3.19
N TYR A 287 24.90 -4.89 -3.76
CA TYR A 287 25.05 -5.19 -5.18
C TYR A 287 24.37 -4.12 -6.04
N SER A 288 23.14 -3.71 -5.71
CA SER A 288 22.42 -2.66 -6.44
C SER A 288 23.19 -1.35 -6.45
N ARG A 289 23.63 -0.89 -5.27
CA ARG A 289 24.38 0.36 -5.11
C ARG A 289 25.76 0.36 -5.76
N THR A 290 26.39 -0.81 -5.94
CA THR A 290 27.77 -0.90 -6.49
C THR A 290 27.85 -1.40 -7.93
N VAL A 291 26.83 -2.12 -8.42
CA VAL A 291 26.87 -2.81 -9.71
C VAL A 291 25.74 -2.40 -10.65
N LEU A 292 24.52 -2.19 -10.14
CA LEU A 292 23.36 -1.81 -10.96
C LEU A 292 23.28 -0.28 -11.10
N PHE A 293 23.44 0.45 -10.00
CA PHE A 293 23.26 1.89 -9.90
C PHE A 293 24.46 2.61 -9.27
N PRO A 294 25.71 2.35 -9.71
CA PRO A 294 26.90 2.95 -9.11
C PRO A 294 26.99 4.48 -9.25
N SER A 295 26.29 5.06 -10.23
CA SER A 295 26.20 6.51 -10.44
C SER A 295 25.14 7.20 -9.56
N CYS A 296 24.24 6.44 -8.92
CA CYS A 296 23.17 7.01 -8.09
C CYS A 296 23.61 7.10 -6.62
N PRO A 297 23.55 8.28 -6.00
CA PRO A 297 23.96 8.42 -4.60
C PRO A 297 23.01 7.65 -3.67
N PRO A 298 23.51 7.01 -2.59
CA PRO A 298 22.70 6.15 -1.73
C PRO A 298 21.42 6.79 -1.15
N PHE A 299 21.45 8.11 -0.90
CA PHE A 299 20.25 8.80 -0.40
C PHE A 299 19.12 8.84 -1.43
N ALA A 300 19.44 8.89 -2.72
CA ALA A 300 18.47 8.94 -3.81
C ALA A 300 17.92 7.55 -4.15
N LEU A 301 18.64 6.47 -3.82
CA LEU A 301 18.16 5.09 -3.92
C LEU A 301 17.20 4.70 -2.80
N SER A 302 17.31 5.34 -1.64
CA SER A 302 16.46 5.07 -0.48
C SER A 302 14.98 5.24 -0.82
N ILE A 303 14.15 4.26 -0.44
CA ILE A 303 12.70 4.32 -0.68
C ILE A 303 12.03 5.55 -0.05
N ASP A 304 12.52 6.04 1.08
CA ASP A 304 11.98 7.24 1.73
C ASP A 304 12.17 8.50 0.88
N TYR A 305 13.20 8.53 0.02
CA TYR A 305 13.40 9.59 -0.97
C TYR A 305 12.57 9.33 -2.23
N ARG A 306 12.71 8.15 -2.85
CA ARG A 306 12.07 7.81 -4.13
C ARG A 306 10.55 7.88 -4.08
N LYS A 307 9.92 7.40 -3.00
CA LYS A 307 8.45 7.37 -2.89
C LYS A 307 7.84 8.77 -2.90
N GLN A 308 8.52 9.78 -2.36
CA GLN A 308 8.06 11.17 -2.38
C GLN A 308 8.00 11.67 -3.82
N MET A 309 9.04 11.37 -4.60
CA MET A 309 9.11 11.71 -6.02
C MET A 309 8.09 10.96 -6.85
N ILE A 310 7.96 9.64 -6.66
CA ILE A 310 6.95 8.80 -7.33
C ILE A 310 5.54 9.35 -7.07
N LEU A 311 5.21 9.69 -5.82
CA LEU A 311 3.90 10.24 -5.48
C LEU A 311 3.64 11.58 -6.19
N ARG A 312 4.63 12.48 -6.20
CA ARG A 312 4.49 13.76 -6.90
C ARG A 312 4.35 13.56 -8.41
N GLU A 313 5.16 12.67 -8.99
CA GLU A 313 5.12 12.29 -10.39
C GLU A 313 3.74 11.74 -10.79
N LEU A 314 3.25 10.72 -10.08
CA LEU A 314 1.95 10.08 -10.38
C LEU A 314 0.76 11.02 -10.19
N LYS A 315 0.77 11.85 -9.13
CA LYS A 315 -0.31 12.83 -8.91
C LYS A 315 -0.41 13.86 -10.03
N GLY A 316 0.73 14.41 -10.47
CA GLY A 316 0.75 15.45 -11.49
C GLY A 316 0.38 14.96 -12.90
N TYR A 317 0.40 13.65 -13.15
CA TYR A 317 -0.12 13.09 -14.41
C TYR A 317 -1.64 13.19 -14.54
N HIS A 318 -2.38 13.40 -13.44
CA HIS A 318 -3.84 13.38 -13.44
C HIS A 318 -4.41 12.20 -14.25
N GLY A 319 -3.79 11.03 -14.12
CA GLY A 319 -4.17 9.81 -14.83
C GLY A 319 -5.61 9.40 -14.54
N ASP A 320 -6.18 8.55 -15.38
CA ASP A 320 -7.48 7.93 -15.13
C ASP A 320 -7.34 6.47 -14.74
N ILE A 321 -6.34 5.80 -15.31
CA ILE A 321 -5.90 4.44 -14.98
C ILE A 321 -4.38 4.46 -14.83
N ILE A 322 -3.88 3.95 -13.70
CA ILE A 322 -2.43 3.87 -13.42
C ILE A 322 -2.09 2.41 -13.13
N CYS A 323 -1.25 1.84 -13.98
CA CYS A 323 -0.78 0.45 -13.92
C CYS A 323 0.69 0.45 -13.48
N LEU A 324 0.98 -0.22 -12.37
CA LEU A 324 2.31 -0.17 -11.74
C LEU A 324 2.90 -1.56 -11.59
N GLN A 325 4.22 -1.65 -11.80
CA GLN A 325 5.04 -2.83 -11.56
C GLN A 325 6.04 -2.56 -10.44
N GLU A 326 6.54 -3.63 -9.82
CA GLU A 326 7.52 -3.55 -8.72
C GLU A 326 7.08 -2.69 -7.53
N VAL A 327 5.80 -2.79 -7.17
CA VAL A 327 5.25 -2.03 -6.07
C VAL A 327 5.46 -2.79 -4.76
N ASP A 328 6.24 -2.25 -3.83
CA ASP A 328 6.31 -2.81 -2.48
C ASP A 328 4.95 -2.75 -1.77
N ARG A 329 4.55 -3.84 -1.12
CA ARG A 329 3.28 -3.98 -0.36
C ARG A 329 3.09 -2.87 0.66
N LYS A 330 4.18 -2.46 1.32
CA LYS A 330 4.14 -1.37 2.31
C LYS A 330 3.96 -0.02 1.63
N VAL A 331 4.66 0.21 0.52
CA VAL A 331 4.55 1.44 -0.29
C VAL A 331 3.14 1.57 -0.85
N PHE A 332 2.54 0.49 -1.36
CA PHE A 332 1.13 0.52 -1.76
C PHE A 332 0.21 0.89 -0.59
N LYS A 333 0.31 0.16 0.54
CA LYS A 333 -0.62 0.29 1.68
C LYS A 333 -0.54 1.64 2.39
N TYR A 334 0.67 2.14 2.63
CA TYR A 334 0.89 3.32 3.49
C TYR A 334 1.18 4.59 2.72
N ASP A 335 1.62 4.50 1.46
CA ASP A 335 2.05 5.66 0.68
C ASP A 335 1.15 5.86 -0.55
N LEU A 336 1.11 4.94 -1.52
CA LEU A 336 0.38 5.14 -2.77
C LEU A 336 -1.14 5.23 -2.58
N LEU A 337 -1.76 4.22 -1.95
CA LEU A 337 -3.22 4.18 -1.84
C LEU A 337 -3.77 5.35 -1.02
N PRO A 338 -3.28 5.64 0.21
CA PRO A 338 -3.83 6.76 0.99
C PRO A 338 -3.69 8.10 0.28
N ILE A 339 -2.58 8.33 -0.44
CA ILE A 339 -2.30 9.64 -1.06
C ILE A 339 -2.99 9.80 -2.40
N LEU A 340 -3.08 8.75 -3.23
CA LEU A 340 -3.82 8.81 -4.49
C LEU A 340 -5.33 8.87 -4.24
N SER A 341 -5.84 8.30 -3.14
CA SER A 341 -7.25 8.46 -2.76
C SER A 341 -7.64 9.90 -2.43
N GLU A 342 -6.73 10.71 -1.88
CA GLU A 342 -7.00 12.16 -1.68
C GLU A 342 -7.25 12.92 -2.99
N VAL A 343 -6.82 12.36 -4.13
CA VAL A 343 -7.05 12.94 -5.47
C VAL A 343 -7.99 12.10 -6.34
N GLY A 344 -8.84 11.29 -5.69
CA GLY A 344 -9.99 10.61 -6.30
C GLY A 344 -9.70 9.26 -6.94
N PHE A 345 -8.60 8.60 -6.57
CA PHE A 345 -8.32 7.22 -6.99
C PHE A 345 -8.73 6.18 -5.95
N ASN A 346 -9.12 5.02 -6.45
CA ASN A 346 -9.10 3.78 -5.69
C ASN A 346 -8.11 2.83 -6.36
N GLY A 347 -7.71 1.75 -5.69
CA GLY A 347 -6.71 0.85 -6.24
C GLY A 347 -6.70 -0.54 -5.63
N VAL A 348 -6.19 -1.49 -6.41
CA VAL A 348 -5.90 -2.86 -5.99
C VAL A 348 -4.41 -3.15 -6.11
N PHE A 349 -3.92 -4.07 -5.28
CA PHE A 349 -2.53 -4.50 -5.27
C PHE A 349 -2.44 -5.99 -5.03
N GLU A 350 -1.58 -6.65 -5.80
CA GLU A 350 -1.35 -8.08 -5.69
C GLU A 350 0.13 -8.41 -5.82
N THR A 351 0.64 -9.21 -4.88
CA THR A 351 2.05 -9.64 -4.89
C THR A 351 2.32 -10.69 -5.97
N LYS A 352 3.58 -10.86 -6.38
CA LYS A 352 4.00 -11.90 -7.34
C LYS A 352 3.80 -13.37 -6.91
N GLY A 353 2.99 -13.64 -5.88
CA GLY A 353 2.77 -14.97 -5.31
C GLY A 353 3.91 -15.41 -4.39
N GLY A 354 3.60 -16.13 -3.30
CA GLY A 354 4.58 -16.50 -2.27
C GLY A 354 4.87 -15.37 -1.28
N ASP A 355 6.09 -15.36 -0.72
CA ASP A 355 6.52 -14.44 0.35
C ASP A 355 7.15 -13.12 -0.16
N LEU A 356 7.15 -12.88 -1.47
CA LEU A 356 7.69 -11.65 -2.04
C LEU A 356 6.87 -10.44 -1.57
N SER A 357 7.57 -9.38 -1.18
CA SER A 357 6.96 -8.15 -0.68
C SER A 357 6.57 -7.17 -1.77
N GLU A 358 6.84 -7.44 -3.05
CA GLU A 358 6.48 -6.59 -4.19
C GLU A 358 5.47 -7.24 -5.16
N GLY A 359 4.85 -6.42 -6.00
CA GLY A 359 3.98 -6.91 -7.05
C GLY A 359 3.40 -5.82 -7.96
N LEU A 360 2.16 -6.04 -8.37
CA LEU A 360 1.46 -5.23 -9.37
C LEU A 360 0.35 -4.43 -8.69
N ALA A 361 0.16 -3.18 -9.13
CA ALA A 361 -0.95 -2.35 -8.66
C ALA A 361 -1.70 -1.73 -9.83
N CYS A 362 -3.01 -1.58 -9.66
CA CYS A 362 -3.87 -0.83 -10.57
C CYS A 362 -4.61 0.23 -9.76
N PHE A 363 -4.52 1.49 -10.17
CA PHE A 363 -5.39 2.55 -9.67
C PHE A 363 -6.32 3.01 -10.78
N TRP A 364 -7.54 3.38 -10.41
CA TRP A 364 -8.52 4.00 -11.31
C TRP A 364 -9.21 5.16 -10.64
N ARG A 365 -9.60 6.15 -11.43
CA ARG A 365 -10.35 7.32 -10.95
C ARG A 365 -11.80 6.95 -10.68
N GLU A 366 -12.24 7.06 -9.42
CA GLU A 366 -13.60 6.68 -9.01
C GLU A 366 -14.68 7.54 -9.65
N SER A 367 -14.36 8.77 -10.08
CA SER A 367 -15.32 9.61 -10.81
C SER A 367 -15.57 9.13 -12.24
N LYS A 368 -14.72 8.25 -12.81
CA LYS A 368 -14.84 7.75 -14.19
C LYS A 368 -15.12 6.26 -14.29
N PHE A 369 -14.76 5.47 -13.28
CA PHE A 369 -14.89 4.01 -13.32
C PHE A 369 -15.38 3.43 -12.00
N ASP A 370 -16.20 2.39 -12.11
CA ASP A 370 -16.56 1.49 -11.02
C ASP A 370 -15.82 0.16 -11.18
N LEU A 371 -15.31 -0.39 -10.08
CA LEU A 371 -14.69 -1.72 -10.07
C LEU A 371 -15.77 -2.80 -10.17
N LEU A 372 -15.69 -3.65 -11.19
CA LEU A 372 -16.55 -4.84 -11.31
C LEU A 372 -15.87 -6.08 -10.72
N ASN A 373 -14.59 -6.28 -11.02
CA ASN A 373 -13.83 -7.43 -10.54
C ASN A 373 -12.32 -7.17 -10.60
N SER A 374 -11.54 -7.84 -9.76
CA SER A 374 -10.08 -7.88 -9.86
C SER A 374 -9.56 -9.27 -9.49
N GLN A 375 -8.60 -9.79 -10.24
CA GLN A 375 -8.04 -11.11 -10.02
C GLN A 375 -6.54 -11.12 -10.27
N VAL A 376 -5.78 -11.68 -9.32
CA VAL A 376 -4.39 -12.08 -9.55
C VAL A 376 -4.33 -13.49 -10.10
N ASN A 377 -3.53 -13.66 -11.14
CA ASN A 377 -3.16 -14.94 -11.71
C ASN A 377 -1.65 -15.11 -11.56
N VAL A 378 -1.20 -16.33 -11.28
CA VAL A 378 0.22 -16.67 -11.27
C VAL A 378 0.46 -17.69 -12.37
N ILE A 379 1.34 -17.36 -13.32
CA ILE A 379 1.47 -18.09 -14.59
C ILE A 379 1.75 -19.58 -14.36
N ASN A 380 2.68 -19.93 -13.47
CA ASN A 380 3.00 -21.33 -13.20
C ASN A 380 1.82 -22.10 -12.57
N GLU A 381 1.00 -21.46 -11.74
CA GLU A 381 -0.18 -22.09 -11.12
C GLU A 381 -1.28 -22.33 -12.16
N MET A 382 -1.44 -21.42 -13.14
CA MET A 382 -2.37 -21.61 -14.26
C MET A 382 -2.03 -22.87 -15.07
N LEU A 383 -0.75 -23.24 -15.16
CA LEU A 383 -0.27 -24.43 -15.85
C LEU A 383 -0.39 -25.73 -15.03
N LYS A 384 -0.69 -25.69 -13.72
CA LYS A 384 -0.77 -26.90 -12.87
C LYS A 384 -2.11 -27.64 -12.92
N GLY A 385 -3.13 -27.07 -13.56
CA GLY A 385 -4.47 -27.65 -13.65
C GLY A 385 -4.69 -28.56 -14.86
N ASN A 386 -5.90 -29.08 -15.02
CA ASN A 386 -6.33 -29.86 -16.19
C ASN A 386 -7.09 -29.03 -17.24
N ASP A 387 -6.95 -27.70 -17.19
CA ASP A 387 -7.58 -26.82 -18.17
C ASP A 387 -6.98 -27.08 -19.57
N GLU A 388 -7.82 -27.56 -20.47
CA GLU A 388 -7.44 -27.91 -21.85
C GLU A 388 -6.92 -26.70 -22.63
N THR A 389 -7.27 -25.49 -22.17
CA THR A 389 -6.77 -24.20 -22.71
C THR A 389 -5.25 -24.13 -22.75
N TRP A 390 -4.53 -24.90 -21.92
CA TRP A 390 -3.08 -24.88 -21.82
C TRP A 390 -2.38 -26.12 -22.37
N ASN A 391 -3.09 -27.04 -23.04
CA ASN A 391 -2.54 -28.35 -23.43
C ASN A 391 -1.35 -28.23 -24.39
N ASP A 392 -1.44 -27.37 -25.40
CA ASP A 392 -0.36 -27.08 -26.35
C ASP A 392 0.91 -26.58 -25.64
N ILE A 393 0.77 -25.60 -24.75
CA ILE A 393 1.88 -25.06 -23.95
C ILE A 393 2.45 -26.13 -23.02
N ARG A 394 1.58 -26.88 -22.31
CA ARG A 394 2.00 -27.96 -21.42
C ARG A 394 2.77 -29.04 -22.16
N ASN A 395 2.32 -29.43 -23.35
CA ASN A 395 2.99 -30.43 -24.17
C ASN A 395 4.37 -29.93 -24.63
N ALA A 396 4.47 -28.67 -25.09
CA ALA A 396 5.74 -28.10 -25.53
C ALA A 396 6.76 -28.00 -24.41
N ILE A 397 6.36 -27.53 -23.21
CA ILE A 397 7.29 -27.46 -22.07
C ILE A 397 7.62 -28.87 -21.56
N GLN A 398 6.70 -29.82 -21.60
CA GLN A 398 6.93 -31.20 -21.16
C GLN A 398 7.98 -31.91 -22.02
N ALA A 399 8.10 -31.54 -23.30
CA ALA A 399 9.12 -32.06 -24.21
C ALA A 399 10.55 -31.61 -23.85
N LYS A 400 10.71 -30.57 -23.02
CA LYS A 400 12.00 -29.96 -22.64
C LYS A 400 12.06 -29.75 -21.12
N PRO A 401 12.58 -30.72 -20.34
CA PRO A 401 12.56 -30.67 -18.87
C PRO A 401 13.13 -29.39 -18.25
N GLU A 402 14.24 -28.85 -18.80
CA GLU A 402 14.91 -27.63 -18.34
C GLU A 402 14.04 -26.38 -18.54
N LEU A 403 13.30 -26.32 -19.66
CA LEU A 403 12.32 -25.28 -19.95
C LEU A 403 11.14 -25.36 -18.98
N LYS A 404 10.59 -26.58 -18.78
CA LYS A 404 9.51 -26.81 -17.81
C LYS A 404 9.93 -26.37 -16.42
N GLU A 405 11.09 -26.80 -15.95
CA GLU A 405 11.60 -26.40 -14.63
C GLU A 405 11.73 -24.87 -14.55
N SER A 406 12.29 -24.25 -15.60
CA SER A 406 12.43 -22.81 -15.69
C SER A 406 11.10 -22.06 -15.60
N ILE A 407 10.05 -22.50 -16.28
CA ILE A 407 8.73 -21.86 -16.21
C ILE A 407 8.08 -22.14 -14.86
N MET A 408 8.09 -23.40 -14.40
CA MET A 408 7.34 -23.80 -13.21
C MET A 408 7.93 -23.28 -11.90
N LYS A 409 9.25 -23.04 -11.83
CA LYS A 409 9.90 -22.46 -10.64
C LYS A 409 9.62 -20.97 -10.46
N ARG A 410 9.19 -20.27 -11.52
CA ARG A 410 8.99 -18.82 -11.51
C ARG A 410 7.54 -18.48 -11.19
N LYS A 411 7.35 -17.51 -10.31
CA LYS A 411 6.03 -16.97 -9.97
C LYS A 411 5.88 -15.59 -10.61
N THR A 412 5.57 -15.59 -11.90
CA THR A 412 5.22 -14.36 -12.61
C THR A 412 3.75 -14.08 -12.38
N ALA A 413 3.44 -12.93 -11.79
CA ALA A 413 2.05 -12.50 -11.60
C ALA A 413 1.51 -11.76 -12.82
N PHE A 414 0.21 -11.87 -12.95
CA PHE A 414 -0.59 -11.21 -13.95
C PHE A 414 -1.90 -10.76 -13.30
N LEU A 415 -2.08 -9.45 -13.18
CA LEU A 415 -3.24 -8.84 -12.56
C LEU A 415 -4.26 -8.45 -13.65
N THR A 416 -5.50 -8.86 -13.49
CA THR A 416 -6.64 -8.41 -14.31
C THR A 416 -7.60 -7.59 -13.46
N VAL A 417 -8.03 -6.45 -13.98
CA VAL A 417 -9.01 -5.56 -13.33
C VAL A 417 -10.09 -5.20 -14.34
N LEU A 418 -11.33 -5.54 -14.04
CA LEU A 418 -12.49 -5.22 -14.87
C LEU A 418 -13.16 -3.96 -14.32
N LEU A 419 -13.17 -2.91 -15.13
CA LEU A 419 -13.73 -1.61 -14.79
C LEU A 419 -14.94 -1.30 -15.66
N GLN A 420 -16.01 -0.77 -15.06
CA GLN A 420 -17.15 -0.24 -15.79
C GLN A 420 -16.98 1.28 -15.90
N PRO A 421 -16.84 1.85 -17.11
CA PRO A 421 -16.90 3.30 -17.27
C PRO A 421 -18.26 3.83 -16.82
N LYS A 422 -18.24 4.94 -16.08
CA LYS A 422 -19.45 5.62 -15.61
C LYS A 422 -20.22 6.22 -16.78
N ASN A 423 -21.55 6.12 -16.72
CA ASN A 423 -22.46 6.60 -17.75
C ASN A 423 -22.90 8.04 -17.45
N THR A 424 -22.01 9.00 -17.66
CA THR A 424 -22.27 10.42 -17.39
C THR A 424 -22.79 11.19 -18.61
N SER A 425 -22.50 10.73 -19.84
CA SER A 425 -22.98 11.30 -21.11
C SER A 425 -24.25 10.65 -21.68
N GLY A 426 -24.85 9.67 -20.98
CA GLY A 426 -26.03 8.94 -21.44
C GLY A 426 -25.74 7.74 -22.37
N THR A 427 -24.52 7.63 -22.91
CA THR A 427 -24.04 6.48 -23.68
C THR A 427 -23.31 5.48 -22.79
N LYS A 428 -23.89 4.29 -22.62
CA LYS A 428 -23.26 3.22 -21.84
C LYS A 428 -22.07 2.63 -22.61
N LYS A 429 -20.86 2.89 -22.12
CA LYS A 429 -19.64 2.27 -22.64
C LYS A 429 -19.49 0.83 -22.13
N PRO A 430 -18.95 -0.08 -22.94
CA PRO A 430 -18.65 -1.44 -22.51
C PRO A 430 -17.57 -1.46 -21.41
N PRO A 431 -17.46 -2.54 -20.62
CA PRO A 431 -16.41 -2.70 -19.62
C PRO A 431 -15.01 -2.63 -20.23
N LEU A 432 -14.04 -2.15 -19.43
CA LEU A 432 -12.62 -2.21 -19.74
C LEU A 432 -11.95 -3.29 -18.90
N LEU A 433 -11.32 -4.25 -19.58
CA LEU A 433 -10.40 -5.19 -18.96
C LEU A 433 -9.00 -4.58 -18.98
N ILE A 434 -8.47 -4.30 -17.80
CA ILE A 434 -7.10 -3.84 -17.60
C ILE A 434 -6.25 -5.04 -17.22
N GLY A 435 -5.29 -5.38 -18.07
CA GLY A 435 -4.23 -6.34 -17.74
C GLY A 435 -2.99 -5.60 -17.26
N ILE A 436 -2.29 -6.18 -16.28
CA ILE A 436 -0.98 -5.69 -15.82
C ILE A 436 -0.06 -6.89 -15.61
N THR A 437 1.15 -6.84 -16.17
CA THR A 437 2.18 -7.86 -15.90
C THR A 437 3.57 -7.25 -15.76
N HIS A 438 4.49 -8.08 -15.26
CA HIS A 438 5.92 -7.84 -15.30
C HIS A 438 6.58 -9.17 -15.70
N LEU A 439 6.96 -9.30 -16.96
CA LEU A 439 7.50 -10.54 -17.53
C LEU A 439 8.95 -10.80 -17.08
N LEU A 440 9.47 -12.00 -17.37
CA LEU A 440 10.82 -12.40 -16.94
C LEU A 440 11.93 -11.48 -17.49
N PHE A 441 12.75 -10.94 -16.57
CA PHE A 441 13.85 -10.01 -16.85
C PHE A 441 15.13 -10.61 -17.47
N LEU A 442 15.27 -11.94 -17.50
CA LEU A 442 16.53 -12.56 -17.94
C LEU A 442 16.78 -12.34 -19.44
N PRO A 443 17.90 -11.75 -19.87
CA PRO A 443 18.11 -11.39 -21.27
C PRO A 443 17.87 -12.54 -22.26
N GLU A 444 18.38 -13.74 -21.97
CA GLU A 444 18.35 -14.91 -22.85
C GLU A 444 17.02 -15.70 -22.81
N ALA A 445 15.95 -15.09 -22.29
CA ALA A 445 14.69 -15.78 -21.99
C ALA A 445 13.49 -15.31 -22.83
N ASP A 446 13.70 -14.85 -24.07
CA ASP A 446 12.59 -14.40 -24.93
C ASP A 446 11.56 -15.49 -25.21
N HIS A 447 11.98 -16.76 -25.38
CA HIS A 447 11.07 -17.90 -25.52
C HIS A 447 10.14 -18.05 -24.32
N ILE A 448 10.65 -17.81 -23.10
CA ILE A 448 9.85 -17.86 -21.88
C ILE A 448 8.92 -16.65 -21.80
N ARG A 449 9.41 -15.44 -22.09
CA ARG A 449 8.58 -14.23 -22.13
C ARG A 449 7.42 -14.39 -23.11
N LEU A 450 7.67 -14.98 -24.28
CA LEU A 450 6.64 -15.22 -25.28
C LEU A 450 5.57 -16.22 -24.81
N ILE A 451 5.97 -17.31 -24.13
CA ILE A 451 5.01 -18.22 -23.46
C ILE A 451 4.21 -17.49 -22.39
N GLN A 452 4.86 -16.68 -21.56
CA GLN A 452 4.20 -15.93 -20.50
C GLN A 452 3.17 -14.93 -21.07
N ALA A 453 3.57 -14.20 -22.12
CA ALA A 453 2.73 -13.23 -22.79
C ALA A 453 1.51 -13.91 -23.46
N GLU A 454 1.70 -15.09 -24.06
CA GLU A 454 0.60 -15.90 -24.58
C GLU A 454 -0.38 -16.33 -23.49
N ILE A 455 0.12 -16.79 -22.33
CA ILE A 455 -0.75 -17.20 -21.22
C ILE A 455 -1.60 -16.03 -20.73
N CYS A 456 -0.99 -14.85 -20.58
CA CYS A 456 -1.70 -13.61 -20.25
C CYS A 456 -2.78 -13.29 -21.29
N LEU A 457 -2.41 -13.28 -22.57
CA LEU A 457 -3.30 -12.88 -23.66
C LEU A 457 -4.47 -13.85 -23.85
N ARG A 458 -4.20 -15.15 -23.81
CA ARG A 458 -5.22 -16.21 -23.92
C ARG A 458 -6.22 -16.13 -22.76
N HIS A 459 -5.75 -15.88 -21.54
CA HIS A 459 -6.62 -15.65 -20.39
C HIS A 459 -7.48 -14.39 -20.56
N MET A 460 -6.90 -13.27 -21.00
CA MET A 460 -7.67 -12.04 -21.27
C MET A 460 -8.69 -12.25 -22.39
N CYS A 461 -8.35 -12.96 -23.46
CA CYS A 461 -9.29 -13.32 -24.53
C CYS A 461 -10.51 -14.08 -24.00
N LYS A 462 -10.34 -14.97 -23.02
CA LYS A 462 -11.46 -15.65 -22.34
C LYS A 462 -12.33 -14.65 -21.58
N LEU A 463 -11.73 -13.79 -20.77
CA LEU A 463 -12.46 -12.76 -20.02
C LEU A 463 -13.18 -11.76 -20.92
N LEU A 464 -12.57 -11.35 -22.04
CA LEU A 464 -13.18 -10.43 -23.01
C LEU A 464 -14.42 -11.06 -23.69
N LYS A 465 -14.39 -12.38 -23.97
CA LYS A 465 -15.56 -13.09 -24.48
C LYS A 465 -16.71 -13.15 -23.47
N GLU A 466 -16.39 -13.30 -22.19
CA GLU A 466 -17.39 -13.38 -21.10
C GLU A 466 -17.97 -12.01 -20.74
N THR A 467 -17.15 -10.95 -20.79
CA THR A 467 -17.52 -9.60 -20.34
C THR A 467 -17.99 -8.68 -21.47
N HIS A 468 -17.73 -9.05 -22.73
CA HIS A 468 -17.95 -8.22 -23.91
C HIS A 468 -17.28 -6.82 -23.80
N GLY A 469 -16.13 -6.77 -23.12
CA GLY A 469 -15.37 -5.55 -22.90
C GLY A 469 -14.26 -5.29 -23.93
N HIS A 470 -13.47 -4.26 -23.67
CA HIS A 470 -12.26 -3.91 -24.43
C HIS A 470 -11.01 -3.98 -23.57
N LEU A 471 -9.86 -4.17 -24.22
CA LEU A 471 -8.59 -4.41 -23.56
C LEU A 471 -7.72 -3.15 -23.47
N ILE A 472 -7.13 -2.94 -22.30
CA ILE A 472 -5.89 -2.18 -22.12
C ILE A 472 -4.92 -3.10 -21.36
N PHE A 473 -3.73 -3.36 -21.91
CA PHE A 473 -2.72 -4.22 -21.30
C PHE A 473 -1.43 -3.45 -21.10
N CYS A 474 -1.09 -3.22 -19.84
CA CYS A 474 0.09 -2.46 -19.42
C CYS A 474 1.14 -3.40 -18.82
N GLY A 475 2.40 -3.01 -18.86
CA GLY A 475 3.42 -3.78 -18.18
C GLY A 475 4.83 -3.41 -18.55
N ASP A 476 5.74 -3.94 -17.74
CA ASP A 476 7.12 -4.16 -18.11
C ASP A 476 7.20 -5.55 -18.76
N PHE A 477 7.40 -5.58 -20.07
CA PHE A 477 7.43 -6.82 -20.82
C PHE A 477 8.83 -7.41 -20.91
N ASN A 478 9.86 -6.70 -20.41
CA ASN A 478 11.26 -7.09 -20.55
C ASN A 478 11.62 -7.54 -21.98
N SER A 479 10.99 -6.92 -22.98
CA SER A 479 11.08 -7.32 -24.38
C SER A 479 11.15 -6.08 -25.27
N VAL A 480 12.18 -6.00 -26.09
CA VAL A 480 12.41 -4.86 -26.99
C VAL A 480 11.51 -4.94 -28.23
N PRO A 481 11.30 -3.85 -28.99
CA PRO A 481 10.36 -3.83 -30.11
C PRO A 481 10.67 -4.81 -31.25
N THR A 482 11.92 -5.26 -31.36
CA THR A 482 12.37 -6.27 -32.35
C THR A 482 12.14 -7.70 -31.92
N ASN A 483 11.64 -7.94 -30.70
CA ASN A 483 11.42 -9.28 -30.16
C ASN A 483 9.97 -9.70 -30.36
N ALA A 484 9.76 -11.03 -30.32
CA ALA A 484 8.52 -11.68 -30.67
C ALA A 484 7.31 -11.24 -29.83
N VAL A 485 7.51 -10.80 -28.58
CA VAL A 485 6.39 -10.35 -27.74
C VAL A 485 5.74 -9.11 -28.35
N TYR A 486 6.53 -8.13 -28.78
CA TYR A 486 5.99 -6.93 -29.41
C TYR A 486 5.35 -7.26 -30.77
N GLU A 487 6.05 -8.04 -31.60
CA GLU A 487 5.54 -8.51 -32.89
C GLU A 487 4.24 -9.31 -32.75
N TYR A 488 4.14 -10.15 -31.72
CA TYR A 488 2.98 -10.98 -31.48
C TYR A 488 1.74 -10.14 -31.20
N PHE A 489 1.84 -9.17 -30.29
CA PHE A 489 0.70 -8.38 -29.85
C PHE A 489 0.15 -7.49 -30.97
N LEU A 490 1.02 -6.95 -31.83
CA LEU A 490 0.60 -6.11 -32.96
C LEU A 490 0.24 -6.92 -34.21
N GLY A 491 1.04 -7.94 -34.54
CA GLY A 491 0.90 -8.74 -35.76
C GLY A 491 -0.09 -9.90 -35.62
N GLY A 492 -0.47 -10.26 -34.39
CA GLY A 492 -1.46 -11.30 -34.10
C GLY A 492 -1.00 -12.73 -34.37
N LYS A 493 0.26 -12.97 -34.76
CA LYS A 493 0.76 -14.30 -35.08
C LYS A 493 2.27 -14.42 -34.89
N ILE A 494 2.70 -15.54 -34.31
CA ILE A 494 4.10 -15.98 -34.31
C ILE A 494 4.17 -17.43 -34.80
N THR A 495 5.09 -17.69 -35.73
CA THR A 495 5.29 -19.03 -36.31
C THR A 495 6.35 -19.82 -35.53
N THR A 496 6.37 -21.14 -35.73
CA THR A 496 7.37 -22.05 -35.13
C THR A 496 8.82 -21.71 -35.48
N ASN A 497 9.05 -20.95 -36.56
CA ASN A 497 10.40 -20.65 -37.05
C ASN A 497 10.99 -19.35 -36.47
N HIS A 498 10.25 -18.65 -35.61
CA HIS A 498 10.72 -17.40 -35.03
C HIS A 498 12.00 -17.61 -34.19
N ALA A 499 12.95 -16.69 -34.31
CA ALA A 499 14.25 -16.79 -33.65
C ALA A 499 14.14 -16.87 -32.12
N ASP A 500 13.25 -16.08 -31.52
CA ASP A 500 13.02 -16.05 -30.07
C ASP A 500 12.71 -17.40 -29.44
N TRP A 501 12.14 -18.36 -30.19
CA TRP A 501 11.91 -19.71 -29.68
C TRP A 501 13.20 -20.47 -29.34
N LYS A 502 14.35 -19.98 -29.82
CA LYS A 502 15.68 -20.59 -29.67
C LYS A 502 16.64 -19.69 -28.89
N SER A 503 16.12 -18.77 -28.08
CA SER A 503 16.92 -17.77 -27.35
C SER A 503 17.85 -18.37 -26.31
N CYS A 504 17.54 -19.56 -25.80
CA CYS A 504 18.37 -20.27 -24.85
C CYS A 504 18.64 -21.71 -25.32
N PRO A 505 19.91 -22.08 -25.57
CA PRO A 505 20.30 -23.44 -25.91
C PRO A 505 19.84 -24.45 -24.85
N GLY A 506 19.23 -25.55 -25.30
CA GLY A 506 18.65 -26.59 -24.43
C GLY A 506 17.28 -26.28 -23.87
N GLN A 507 16.72 -25.08 -24.13
CA GLN A 507 15.36 -24.71 -23.73
C GLN A 507 14.51 -24.25 -24.92
N GLU A 508 14.84 -24.72 -26.13
CA GLU A 508 14.12 -24.32 -27.33
C GLU A 508 12.67 -24.78 -27.30
N VAL A 509 11.77 -23.92 -27.79
CA VAL A 509 10.33 -24.22 -27.89
C VAL A 509 10.02 -24.68 -29.31
N GLU A 510 9.46 -25.87 -29.46
CA GLU A 510 9.12 -26.46 -30.76
C GLU A 510 7.62 -26.73 -30.87
N GLY A 511 7.09 -26.68 -32.09
CA GLY A 511 5.71 -27.09 -32.39
C GLY A 511 4.60 -26.13 -31.92
N ILE A 512 4.94 -24.96 -31.39
CA ILE A 512 3.95 -23.92 -31.02
C ILE A 512 3.83 -22.88 -32.13
N ASN A 513 2.60 -22.68 -32.61
CA ASN A 513 2.21 -21.48 -33.34
C ASN A 513 1.28 -20.66 -32.45
N LEU A 514 1.55 -19.36 -32.35
CA LEU A 514 0.70 -18.45 -31.59
C LEU A 514 -0.15 -17.63 -32.55
N SER A 515 -1.40 -17.40 -32.19
CA SER A 515 -2.28 -16.52 -32.95
C SER A 515 -3.40 -15.92 -32.10
N HIS A 516 -3.74 -14.66 -32.34
CA HIS A 516 -4.91 -14.01 -31.78
C HIS A 516 -5.61 -13.11 -32.80
N ASN A 517 -6.88 -12.80 -32.54
CA ASN A 517 -7.70 -11.93 -33.41
C ASN A 517 -8.00 -10.56 -32.77
N LEU A 518 -7.27 -10.19 -31.72
CA LEU A 518 -7.37 -8.85 -31.14
C LEU A 518 -6.74 -7.82 -32.06
N SER A 519 -7.34 -6.62 -32.13
CA SER A 519 -6.79 -5.46 -32.84
C SER A 519 -6.09 -4.57 -31.83
N LEU A 520 -4.76 -4.72 -31.68
CA LEU A 520 -3.99 -4.02 -30.67
C LEU A 520 -2.97 -3.05 -31.29
N GLU A 521 -2.74 -1.93 -30.59
CA GLU A 521 -1.66 -0.98 -30.86
C GLU A 521 -0.91 -0.64 -29.56
N SER A 522 0.34 -0.19 -29.65
CA SER A 522 1.09 0.38 -28.52
C SER A 522 0.80 1.87 -28.40
N GLY A 523 0.17 2.29 -27.31
CA GLY A 523 -0.25 3.68 -27.08
C GLY A 523 0.90 4.69 -27.06
N CYS A 524 2.09 4.29 -26.61
CA CYS A 524 3.28 5.14 -26.63
C CYS A 524 4.20 4.86 -27.84
N GLY A 525 3.81 3.96 -28.76
CA GLY A 525 4.66 3.51 -29.85
C GLY A 525 5.87 2.70 -29.36
N THR A 526 7.05 3.04 -29.87
CA THR A 526 8.36 2.44 -29.55
C THR A 526 9.35 3.55 -29.18
N PRO A 527 9.21 4.18 -28.01
CA PRO A 527 10.17 5.19 -27.56
C PRO A 527 11.59 4.61 -27.54
N LYS A 528 12.61 5.46 -27.68
CA LYS A 528 14.02 4.99 -27.72
C LYS A 528 14.41 4.20 -26.46
N TYR A 529 13.85 4.57 -25.31
CA TYR A 529 14.07 3.90 -24.04
C TYR A 529 12.86 4.11 -23.13
N THR A 530 12.54 3.06 -22.37
CA THR A 530 11.67 3.14 -21.20
C THR A 530 12.40 2.64 -19.96
N ASN A 531 13.43 1.81 -20.10
CA ASN A 531 14.46 1.57 -19.08
C ASN A 531 15.76 2.29 -19.50
N TYR A 532 16.43 2.98 -18.56
CA TYR A 532 17.62 3.78 -18.86
C TYR A 532 18.68 3.69 -17.76
N THR A 533 19.41 2.58 -17.71
CA THR A 533 20.54 2.35 -16.78
C THR A 533 21.89 2.55 -17.48
N LEU A 534 23.00 2.44 -16.73
CA LEU A 534 24.35 2.51 -17.33
C LEU A 534 24.64 1.35 -18.30
N LYS A 535 24.11 0.16 -18.01
CA LYS A 535 24.41 -1.07 -18.76
C LYS A 535 23.37 -1.40 -19.84
N PHE A 536 22.16 -0.88 -19.70
CA PHE A 536 21.05 -1.20 -20.58
C PHE A 536 20.12 0.01 -20.76
N LYS A 537 19.78 0.32 -22.00
CA LYS A 537 18.91 1.44 -22.40
C LYS A 537 18.06 1.01 -23.58
N ASP A 538 16.80 0.66 -23.34
CA ASP A 538 15.89 0.23 -24.41
C ASP A 538 14.42 0.33 -23.97
N CYS A 539 13.51 0.09 -24.91
CA CYS A 539 12.06 0.08 -24.71
C CYS A 539 11.59 -1.28 -24.22
N LEU A 540 11.14 -1.35 -22.97
CA LEU A 540 10.62 -2.57 -22.33
C LEU A 540 9.14 -2.44 -21.92
N ASP A 541 8.64 -1.21 -21.80
CA ASP A 541 7.34 -0.90 -21.21
C ASP A 541 6.33 -0.49 -22.28
N TYR A 542 5.16 -1.12 -22.27
CA TYR A 542 4.12 -0.87 -23.28
C TYR A 542 2.74 -0.68 -22.65
N VAL A 543 1.92 0.10 -23.35
CA VAL A 543 0.48 0.24 -23.11
C VAL A 543 -0.23 -0.26 -24.36
N PHE A 544 -0.50 -1.56 -24.44
CA PHE A 544 -1.27 -2.11 -25.54
C PHE A 544 -2.75 -1.83 -25.34
N PHE A 545 -3.48 -1.43 -26.38
CA PHE A 545 -4.91 -1.14 -26.27
C PHE A 545 -5.70 -1.63 -27.47
N ASP A 546 -6.99 -1.93 -27.27
CA ASP A 546 -7.92 -2.36 -28.31
C ASP A 546 -8.31 -1.19 -29.22
N THR A 547 -7.85 -1.23 -30.47
CA THR A 547 -8.10 -0.18 -31.46
C THR A 547 -9.55 -0.12 -31.93
N ARG A 548 -10.38 -1.10 -31.60
CA ARG A 548 -11.83 -1.01 -31.87
C ARG A 548 -12.52 -0.02 -30.94
N ALA A 549 -11.97 0.18 -29.74
CA ALA A 549 -12.53 1.07 -28.73
C ALA A 549 -11.81 2.42 -28.66
N PHE A 550 -10.53 2.46 -28.99
CA PHE A 550 -9.71 3.64 -28.79
C PHE A 550 -8.88 4.04 -30.00
N SER A 551 -8.49 5.31 -30.03
CA SER A 551 -7.37 5.84 -30.80
C SER A 551 -6.45 6.64 -29.87
N VAL A 552 -5.17 6.74 -30.21
CA VAL A 552 -4.26 7.64 -29.47
C VAL A 552 -4.66 9.10 -29.75
N ASP A 553 -4.92 9.86 -28.69
CA ASP A 553 -5.16 11.31 -28.75
C ASP A 553 -3.85 12.07 -28.58
N LYS A 554 -3.07 11.68 -27.56
CA LYS A 554 -1.83 12.35 -27.19
C LYS A 554 -0.89 11.40 -26.46
N VAL A 555 0.39 11.39 -26.85
CA VAL A 555 1.45 10.76 -26.07
C VAL A 555 2.18 11.85 -25.30
N ILE A 556 2.33 11.68 -23.99
CA ILE A 556 3.02 12.67 -23.16
C ILE A 556 4.52 12.45 -23.38
N PRO A 557 5.27 13.50 -23.75
CA PRO A 557 6.64 13.35 -24.22
C PRO A 557 7.53 12.68 -23.17
N PHE A 558 8.41 11.80 -23.63
CA PHE A 558 9.45 11.21 -22.80
C PHE A 558 10.50 12.27 -22.42
N PRO A 559 11.22 12.09 -21.30
CA PRO A 559 12.38 12.90 -20.95
C PRO A 559 13.46 12.88 -22.04
N THR A 560 14.09 14.03 -22.23
CA THR A 560 15.28 14.20 -23.09
C THR A 560 16.50 13.53 -22.47
N ILE A 561 17.56 13.32 -23.26
CA ILE A 561 18.82 12.75 -22.75
C ILE A 561 19.45 13.68 -21.71
N GLU A 562 19.35 14.99 -21.91
CA GLU A 562 19.82 16.02 -20.99
C GLU A 562 19.10 15.95 -19.64
N GLU A 563 17.79 15.70 -19.65
CA GLU A 563 16.98 15.54 -18.43
C GLU A 563 17.27 14.23 -17.68
N LEU A 564 17.62 13.15 -18.39
CA LEU A 564 17.95 11.86 -17.80
C LEU A 564 19.40 11.80 -17.31
N GLY A 565 20.29 12.60 -17.90
CA GLY A 565 21.72 12.53 -17.68
C GLY A 565 22.32 11.19 -18.14
N GLU A 566 23.26 10.66 -17.36
CA GLU A 566 24.00 9.45 -17.72
C GLU A 566 23.15 8.17 -17.57
N ALA A 567 22.42 8.05 -16.46
CA ALA A 567 21.54 6.93 -16.12
C ALA A 567 20.51 7.32 -15.04
N ILE A 568 19.45 6.51 -14.92
CA ILE A 568 18.44 6.58 -13.86
C ILE A 568 18.38 5.22 -13.11
N PRO A 569 17.95 5.19 -11.82
CA PRO A 569 17.53 6.34 -11.00
C PRO A 569 18.68 7.29 -10.68
N ASN A 570 18.35 8.54 -10.35
CA ASN A 570 19.27 9.58 -9.92
C ASN A 570 18.53 10.55 -8.97
N PRO A 571 19.17 11.59 -8.40
CA PRO A 571 18.48 12.52 -7.48
C PRO A 571 17.22 13.19 -8.03
N HIS A 572 17.05 13.24 -9.36
CA HIS A 572 15.94 13.87 -10.06
C HIS A 572 14.97 12.85 -10.71
N PHE A 573 15.28 11.54 -10.65
CA PHE A 573 14.47 10.48 -11.25
C PHE A 573 14.40 9.22 -10.34
N PRO A 574 13.21 8.79 -9.90
CA PRO A 574 13.08 7.84 -8.78
C PRO A 574 13.00 6.36 -9.16
N SER A 575 13.08 6.03 -10.45
CA SER A 575 13.07 4.67 -10.99
C SER A 575 14.15 4.56 -12.07
N ASP A 576 14.56 3.34 -12.41
CA ASP A 576 15.34 3.05 -13.62
C ASP A 576 14.47 2.98 -14.88
N HIS A 577 13.14 3.00 -14.71
CA HIS A 577 12.17 3.11 -15.79
C HIS A 577 11.59 4.52 -15.93
N ILE A 578 10.97 4.80 -17.07
CA ILE A 578 10.25 6.04 -17.39
C ILE A 578 8.78 5.70 -17.56
N ALA A 579 7.90 6.42 -16.85
CA ALA A 579 6.46 6.19 -16.97
C ALA A 579 5.96 6.41 -18.42
N CYS A 580 5.30 5.43 -18.99
CA CYS A 580 4.56 5.54 -20.25
C CYS A 580 3.21 6.19 -19.98
N VAL A 581 2.95 7.36 -20.58
CA VAL A 581 1.72 8.14 -20.32
C VAL A 581 1.07 8.51 -21.65
N VAL A 582 -0.17 8.05 -21.85
CA VAL A 582 -0.92 8.24 -23.10
C VAL A 582 -2.38 8.58 -22.81
N ASP A 583 -2.91 9.52 -23.58
CA ASP A 583 -4.34 9.84 -23.63
C ASP A 583 -4.97 9.03 -24.77
N LEU A 584 -5.88 8.12 -24.40
CA LEU A 584 -6.65 7.31 -25.34
C LEU A 584 -8.04 7.89 -25.51
N LYS A 585 -8.43 8.23 -26.74
CA LYS A 585 -9.77 8.74 -27.06
C LYS A 585 -10.68 7.58 -27.44
N TRP A 586 -11.86 7.53 -26.82
CA TRP A 586 -12.91 6.58 -27.17
C TRP A 586 -13.38 6.83 -28.61
N LYS A 587 -13.49 5.76 -29.40
CA LYS A 587 -14.18 5.79 -30.69
C LYS A 587 -15.68 5.85 -30.44
N VAL A 588 -16.35 6.74 -31.17
CA VAL A 588 -17.81 6.96 -31.11
C VAL A 588 -18.54 5.88 -31.88
#